data_AF-A0A964HEX2-F1
#
_entry.id   AF-A0A964HEX2-F1
#
_cell.length_a   1.000
_cell.length_b   1.000
_cell.length_c   1.000
_cell.angle_alpha   90.00
_cell.angle_beta   90.00
_cell.angle_gamma   90.00
#
_symmetry.space_group_name_H-M   'P 1'
#
loop_
_entity.id
_entity.type
_entity.pdbx_description
1 polymer ?
#
loop_
_entity_poly.entity_id
_entity_poly.type
_entity_poly.pdbx_seq_one_letter_code
_entity_poly.pdbx_strand_id
1 'polypeptide(L)'
;MLIAAIASCMCTDIRSGKPILLFRTFNEHMATEYQPITIERAADILSVSPRTIYNLITDGTLPSPVPLGRRVYWHPDTFYAAINRHFGVPDTPAIEVTKPARRPGRPRAVLPART
;
A
#
# COMPACT_ATOMS: atom_id res chain seq x y z
N MET A 1 -55.78 -17.38 -31.30
CA MET A 1 -55.64 -15.94 -31.61
C MET A 1 -54.66 -15.38 -30.58
N LEU A 2 -53.33 -15.42 -30.73
CA LEU A 2 -52.44 -14.98 -31.82
C LEU A 2 -52.44 -13.47 -32.01
N ILE A 3 -51.56 -12.75 -31.29
CA ILE A 3 -50.85 -11.55 -31.78
C ILE A 3 -49.43 -11.51 -31.15
N ALA A 4 -48.44 -11.83 -31.99
CA ALA A 4 -47.08 -11.29 -32.14
C ALA A 4 -46.35 -10.69 -30.92
N ALA A 5 -45.20 -11.22 -30.47
CA ALA A 5 -43.89 -11.18 -31.16
C ALA A 5 -43.49 -9.78 -31.65
N ILE A 6 -42.95 -8.95 -30.75
CA ILE A 6 -42.05 -7.86 -31.13
C ILE A 6 -40.64 -8.26 -30.68
N ALA A 7 -39.94 -8.87 -31.62
CA ALA A 7 -38.51 -8.87 -31.68
C ALA A 7 -38.03 -7.43 -31.99
N SER A 8 -37.29 -6.84 -31.06
CA SER A 8 -36.19 -5.91 -31.34
C SER A 8 -35.00 -6.55 -30.64
N CYS A 9 -34.04 -7.19 -31.29
CA CYS A 9 -33.24 -6.72 -32.43
C CYS A 9 -32.72 -5.29 -32.20
N MET A 10 -31.89 -5.15 -31.16
CA MET A 10 -30.79 -4.17 -31.17
C MET A 10 -29.51 -4.91 -30.80
N CYS A 11 -28.69 -5.11 -31.83
CA CYS A 11 -27.24 -5.22 -31.85
C CYS A 11 -26.53 -5.68 -30.58
N THR A 12 -25.97 -6.90 -30.68
CA THR A 12 -24.69 -7.28 -30.05
C THR A 12 -23.67 -6.14 -30.17
N ASP A 13 -23.47 -5.38 -29.10
CA ASP A 13 -22.29 -4.53 -28.94
C ASP A 13 -21.19 -5.37 -28.29
N ILE A 14 -20.21 -5.73 -29.11
CA ILE A 14 -19.00 -6.50 -28.79
C ILE A 14 -17.94 -5.65 -28.05
N ARG A 15 -18.22 -4.39 -27.67
CA ARG A 15 -17.22 -3.48 -27.05
C ARG A 15 -17.38 -3.16 -25.57
N SER A 16 -18.31 -3.78 -24.84
CA SER A 16 -18.33 -3.64 -23.38
C SER A 16 -18.31 -5.00 -22.67
N GLY A 17 -17.16 -5.68 -22.74
CA GLY A 17 -16.87 -6.88 -21.96
C GLY A 17 -16.80 -6.59 -20.45
N LYS A 18 -17.95 -6.36 -19.81
CA LYS A 18 -18.07 -6.28 -18.35
C LYS A 18 -19.11 -7.28 -17.86
N PRO A 19 -18.64 -8.34 -17.20
CA PRO A 19 -19.26 -8.78 -15.98
C PRO A 19 -18.32 -8.44 -14.82
N ILE A 20 -18.28 -7.16 -14.42
CA ILE A 20 -17.64 -6.75 -13.16
C ILE A 20 -18.72 -6.69 -12.09
N LEU A 21 -19.21 -7.87 -11.68
CA LEU A 21 -19.87 -8.12 -10.41
C LEU A 21 -19.55 -9.60 -10.14
N LEU A 22 -18.56 -9.97 -9.33
CA LEU A 22 -18.72 -10.05 -7.88
C LEU A 22 -17.33 -10.24 -7.22
N PHE A 23 -16.63 -9.15 -6.93
CA PHE A 23 -15.59 -9.13 -5.90
C PHE A 23 -15.77 -7.84 -5.10
N ARG A 24 -15.98 -8.01 -3.79
CA ARG A 24 -16.29 -6.97 -2.79
C ARG A 24 -17.73 -6.49 -2.76
N THR A 25 -18.59 -7.40 -2.30
CA THR A 25 -19.59 -7.05 -1.30
C THR A 25 -18.94 -6.14 -0.25
N PHE A 26 -19.36 -4.88 -0.24
CA PHE A 26 -19.82 -4.17 0.95
C PHE A 26 -19.06 -4.50 2.24
N ASN A 27 -18.14 -3.62 2.67
CA ASN A 27 -17.74 -3.59 4.07
C ASN A 27 -18.04 -2.21 4.62
N GLU A 28 -19.32 -1.99 4.89
CA GLU A 28 -19.87 -0.82 5.57
C GLU A 28 -20.46 -1.31 6.89
N HIS A 29 -19.98 -0.68 7.96
CA HIS A 29 -20.48 -0.66 9.35
C HIS A 29 -19.79 -1.56 10.40
N MET A 30 -18.81 -0.93 11.06
CA MET A 30 -18.61 -0.93 12.52
C MET A 30 -18.35 -2.27 13.20
N ALA A 31 -17.29 -2.93 12.75
CA ALA A 31 -16.32 -3.51 13.66
C ALA A 31 -14.93 -3.14 13.12
N THR A 32 -13.97 -2.94 14.02
CA THR A 32 -12.54 -2.95 13.73
C THR A 32 -12.14 -4.32 13.18
N GLU A 33 -12.59 -4.67 11.98
CA GLU A 33 -12.22 -5.90 11.31
C GLU A 33 -10.76 -5.80 10.95
N TYR A 34 -9.97 -6.51 11.74
CA TYR A 34 -8.55 -6.68 11.56
C TYR A 34 -8.29 -7.41 10.25
N GLN A 35 -8.23 -6.65 9.14
CA GLN A 35 -7.91 -7.17 7.82
C GLN A 35 -6.43 -6.91 7.54
N PRO A 36 -5.57 -7.95 7.56
CA PRO A 36 -4.16 -7.79 7.22
C PRO A 36 -4.00 -7.26 5.81
N ILE A 37 -3.12 -6.26 5.63
CA ILE A 37 -2.90 -5.58 4.36
C ILE A 37 -1.81 -6.34 3.59
N THR A 38 -2.12 -6.76 2.37
CA THR A 38 -1.12 -7.31 1.44
C THR A 38 -0.40 -6.20 0.68
N ILE A 39 0.74 -6.54 0.06
CA ILE A 39 1.50 -5.60 -0.79
C ILE A 39 0.64 -5.05 -1.94
N GLU A 40 -0.15 -5.91 -2.58
CA GLU A 40 -1.09 -5.53 -3.65
C GLU A 40 -2.12 -4.52 -3.13
N ARG A 41 -2.68 -4.78 -1.94
CA ARG A 41 -3.67 -3.89 -1.34
C ARG A 41 -3.06 -2.55 -0.92
N ALA A 42 -1.83 -2.54 -0.41
CA ALA A 42 -1.12 -1.32 -0.10
C ALA A 42 -0.83 -0.47 -1.35
N ALA A 43 -0.50 -1.12 -2.47
CA ALA A 43 -0.31 -0.48 -3.76
C ALA A 43 -1.60 0.22 -4.22
N ASP A 44 -2.75 -0.46 -4.08
CA ASP A 44 -4.07 0.14 -4.37
C ASP A 44 -4.37 1.35 -3.47
N ILE A 45 -4.12 1.23 -2.16
CA ILE A 45 -4.42 2.29 -1.17
C ILE A 45 -3.64 3.57 -1.49
N LEU A 46 -2.35 3.44 -1.81
CA LEU A 46 -1.49 4.58 -2.12
C LEU A 46 -1.57 5.00 -3.60
N SER A 47 -2.33 4.28 -4.43
CA SER A 47 -2.39 4.46 -5.89
C SER A 47 -1.01 4.44 -6.56
N VAL A 48 -0.13 3.53 -6.12
CA VAL A 48 1.22 3.34 -6.64
C VAL A 48 1.43 1.93 -7.17
N SER A 49 2.52 1.71 -7.91
CA SER A 49 2.88 0.36 -8.36
C SER A 49 3.41 -0.52 -7.21
N PRO A 50 3.25 -1.85 -7.25
CA PRO A 50 3.83 -2.76 -6.25
C PRO A 50 5.36 -2.63 -6.15
N ARG A 51 6.02 -2.31 -7.26
CA ARG A 51 7.47 -2.04 -7.29
C ARG A 51 7.85 -0.85 -6.41
N THR A 52 7.05 0.22 -6.44
CA THR A 52 7.24 1.39 -5.59
C THR A 52 7.14 1.01 -4.11
N ILE A 53 6.18 0.14 -3.76
CA ILE A 53 6.04 -0.36 -2.39
C ILE A 53 7.30 -1.10 -1.93
N TYR A 54 7.88 -1.97 -2.77
CA TYR A 54 9.15 -2.63 -2.44
C TYR A 54 10.29 -1.64 -2.21
N ASN A 55 10.40 -0.60 -3.03
CA ASN A 55 11.40 0.46 -2.84
C ASN A 55 11.19 1.17 -1.49
N LEU A 56 9.94 1.49 -1.14
CA LEU A 56 9.62 2.13 0.14
C LEU A 56 9.95 1.25 1.35
N ILE A 57 9.88 -0.08 1.22
CA ILE A 57 10.33 -1.02 2.24
C ILE A 57 11.86 -1.01 2.33
N THR A 58 12.57 -1.03 1.20
CA THR A 58 14.05 -1.00 1.20
C THR A 58 14.59 0.33 1.72
N ASP A 59 13.88 1.43 1.47
CA ASP A 59 14.23 2.77 1.94
C ASP A 59 13.96 2.94 3.44
N GLY A 60 13.19 2.02 4.05
CA GLY A 60 12.80 2.06 5.46
C GLY A 60 11.66 3.04 5.76
N THR A 61 11.00 3.55 4.72
CA THR A 61 9.85 4.46 4.82
C THR A 61 8.62 3.72 5.36
N LEU A 62 8.42 2.48 4.89
CA LEU A 62 7.37 1.58 5.39
C LEU A 62 7.96 0.52 6.34
N PRO A 63 7.19 0.07 7.34
CA PRO A 63 7.64 -0.99 8.24
C PRO A 63 7.90 -2.29 7.47
N SER A 64 8.89 -3.07 7.91
CA SER A 64 9.14 -4.39 7.32
C SER A 64 7.90 -5.29 7.53
N PRO A 65 7.32 -5.83 6.46
CA PRO A 65 6.13 -6.66 6.58
C PRO A 65 6.44 -8.02 7.21
N VAL A 66 5.44 -8.64 7.82
CA VAL A 66 5.57 -9.95 8.47
C VAL A 66 5.24 -11.04 7.44
N PRO A 67 6.15 -11.99 7.19
CA PRO A 67 5.85 -13.14 6.34
C PRO A 67 4.90 -14.09 7.09
N LEU A 68 3.76 -14.40 6.47
CA LEU A 68 2.83 -15.44 6.93
C LEU A 68 2.76 -16.52 5.84
N GLY A 69 3.59 -17.55 5.99
CA GLY A 69 3.76 -18.59 4.99
C GLY A 69 4.36 -18.06 3.69
N ARG A 70 3.58 -18.11 2.60
CA ARG A 70 4.01 -17.66 1.25
C ARG A 70 3.67 -16.21 0.94
N ARG A 71 2.85 -15.57 1.78
CA ARG A 71 2.37 -14.21 1.56
C ARG A 71 2.90 -13.30 2.67
N VAL A 72 2.97 -12.03 2.35
CA VAL A 72 3.58 -11.00 3.19
C VAL A 72 2.48 -10.02 3.57
N TYR A 73 2.29 -9.82 4.87
CA TYR A 73 1.18 -9.04 5.41
C TYR A 73 1.68 -7.94 6.34
N TRP A 74 0.92 -6.85 6.37
CA TRP A 74 0.99 -5.82 7.37
C TRP A 74 -0.20 -5.85 8.31
N HIS A 75 0.07 -5.48 9.55
CA HIS A 75 -0.96 -5.06 10.47
C HIS A 75 -1.53 -3.71 9.98
N PRO A 76 -2.86 -3.55 9.84
CA PRO A 76 -3.46 -2.29 9.39
C PRO A 76 -2.96 -1.09 10.20
N ASP A 77 -2.98 -1.17 11.54
CA ASP A 77 -2.56 -0.04 12.39
C ASP A 77 -1.11 0.39 12.17
N THR A 78 -0.18 -0.56 11.99
CA THR A 78 1.24 -0.21 11.77
C THR A 78 1.45 0.42 10.40
N PHE A 79 0.71 -0.05 9.39
CA PHE A 79 0.73 0.51 8.04
C PHE A 79 0.16 1.93 8.01
N TYR A 80 -1.03 2.15 8.57
CA TYR A 80 -1.64 3.48 8.62
C TYR A 80 -0.87 4.45 9.52
N ALA A 81 -0.30 3.99 10.64
CA ALA A 81 0.58 4.82 11.47
C ALA A 81 1.83 5.28 10.70
N ALA A 82 2.41 4.43 9.85
CA ALA A 82 3.53 4.82 9.01
C ALA A 82 3.11 5.86 7.95
N ILE A 83 1.97 5.67 7.30
CA ILE A 83 1.40 6.64 6.35
C ILE A 83 1.15 7.99 7.03
N ASN A 84 0.51 7.99 8.21
CA ASN A 84 0.19 9.21 8.94
C ASN A 84 1.45 9.99 9.34
N ARG A 85 2.55 9.31 9.68
CA ARG A 85 3.85 9.95 9.94
C ARG A 85 4.42 10.67 8.71
N HIS A 86 4.18 10.16 7.51
CA HIS A 86 4.74 10.71 6.27
C HIS A 86 3.84 11.78 5.63
N PHE A 87 2.52 11.58 5.61
CA PHE A 87 1.57 12.51 5.00
C PHE A 87 1.06 13.59 5.95
N GLY A 88 1.15 13.35 7.26
CA GLY A 88 1.00 14.38 8.29
C GLY A 88 -0.40 15.01 8.39
N VAL A 89 -1.22 14.45 9.27
CA VAL A 89 -1.88 15.28 10.29
C VAL A 89 -1.01 15.14 11.54
N PRO A 90 -0.54 16.23 12.17
CA PRO A 90 0.26 16.14 13.38
C PRO A 90 -0.64 15.69 14.55
N ASP A 91 -0.85 14.38 14.67
CA ASP A 91 -1.39 13.79 15.89
C ASP A 91 -0.27 13.79 16.95
N THR A 92 -0.15 14.92 17.65
CA THR A 92 0.57 14.99 18.93
C THR A 92 -0.16 14.05 19.90
N PRO A 93 0.49 13.10 20.62
CA PRO A 93 1.77 13.29 21.30
C PRO A 93 2.82 12.16 21.21
N ALA A 94 4.09 12.61 21.17
CA ALA A 94 5.30 12.04 21.77
C ALA A 94 5.57 10.52 21.67
N ILE A 95 6.34 10.11 20.67
CA ILE A 95 7.24 8.94 20.77
C ILE A 95 8.66 9.44 20.49
N GLU A 96 9.54 9.25 21.48
CA GLU A 96 10.94 9.65 21.45
C GLU A 96 11.67 9.05 20.25
N VAL A 97 12.08 9.92 19.33
CA VAL A 97 13.00 9.56 18.26
C VAL A 97 14.35 9.26 18.90
N THR A 98 14.67 7.97 19.04
CA THR A 98 16.04 7.54 19.33
C THR A 98 16.92 7.97 18.17
N LYS A 99 17.65 9.06 18.40
CA LYS A 99 18.64 9.67 17.51
C LYS A 99 19.48 8.56 16.87
N PRO A 100 19.52 8.41 15.52
CA PRO A 100 20.37 7.40 14.91
C PRO A 100 21.82 7.66 15.34
N ALA A 101 22.47 6.63 15.89
CA ALA A 101 23.84 6.72 16.37
C ALA A 101 24.73 7.30 15.26
N ARG A 102 25.23 8.52 15.47
CA ARG A 102 26.19 9.15 14.56
C ARG A 102 27.41 8.25 14.53
N ARG A 103 27.66 7.57 13.40
CA ARG A 103 28.91 6.82 13.20
C ARG A 103 30.07 7.81 13.41
N PRO A 104 31.07 7.47 14.23
CA PRO A 104 32.29 8.28 14.33
C PRO A 104 32.84 8.50 12.93
N GLY A 105 33.01 9.77 12.55
CA GLY A 105 33.58 10.11 11.25
C GLY A 105 34.93 9.41 11.09
N ARG A 106 35.15 8.76 9.95
CA ARG A 106 36.48 8.21 9.61
C ARG A 106 37.49 9.36 9.70
N PRO A 107 38.58 9.23 10.48
CA PRO A 107 39.59 10.27 10.54
C PRO A 107 40.07 10.57 9.13
N ARG A 108 40.09 11.86 8.77
CA ARG A 108 40.63 12.31 7.49
C ARG A 108 42.12 11.98 7.52
N ALA A 109 42.53 10.99 6.74
CA ALA A 109 43.95 10.71 6.53
C ALA A 109 44.60 12.00 6.02
N VAL A 110 45.51 12.57 6.81
CA VAL A 110 46.35 13.67 6.37
C VAL A 110 47.31 13.09 5.35
N LEU A 111 47.12 13.40 4.08
CA LEU A 111 48.07 13.05 3.02
C LEU A 111 49.43 13.69 3.39
N PRO A 112 50.55 12.93 3.39
CA PRO A 112 51.85 13.53 3.62
C PRO A 112 52.20 14.50 2.49
N ALA A 113 52.79 15.64 2.86
CA ALA A 113 53.28 16.62 1.91
C ALA A 113 54.39 15.98 1.06
N ARG A 114 54.21 16.01 -0.26
CA ARG A 114 55.23 15.57 -1.22
C ARG A 114 56.38 16.59 -1.16
N THR A 115 57.52 16.16 -0.63
CA THR A 115 58.79 16.92 -0.71
C THR A 115 59.37 16.78 -2.10
#